data_AF-A0A847PSI9-F1
#
_entry.id   AF-A0A847PSI9-F1
#
_cell.length_a   1.000
_cell.length_b   1.000
_cell.length_c   1.000
_cell.angle_alpha   90.00
_cell.angle_beta   90.00
_cell.angle_gamma   90.00
#
_symmetry.space_group_name_H-M   'P 1'
#
loop_
_entity.id
_entity.type
_entity.pdbx_description
1 polymer ?
#
loop_
_entity_poly.entity_id
_entity_poly.type
_entity_poly.pdbx_seq_one_letter_code
_entity_poly.pdbx_strand_id
1 'polypeptide(L)'
;SELDQKFKNTIKSPADFLSFLKFVRIEQLIAVLSIVIILILPVHGAAMARSAGSNDPNEPWMETCLWLRLYTPDPGMNYNAIYEAPKSGELFEYPDTAYGVMSWWDYGHYIETIGYRMPNSNPFQAGIGGRSVSLDEENRPGAATFFTAQSEDEANAVLDAIDPRPGKVGARYIVSDTRMATDIFGAMPAWTLDTEGYYQSYWTGNGYQVIPSTRYFNSMESRLHILDGNGLKQYRLVHETWAYQTQEIGYKQVYNLLYGDSIPEVNTGYVKVFEYVKGAKITGTASSSNETVKINTTILTGQGRNFEYTQSTTTDSQGRYEFTVPYSTDGPIAGETQFDTAPTGPYILSYGDTTKEVRVSEEAVLNGDEIKV
;
A
#
# COMPACT_ATOMS: atom_id res chain seq x y z
N SER A 1 -42.20 -46.60 9.67
CA SER A 1 -43.11 -46.79 8.52
C SER A 1 -43.15 -48.27 8.16
N GLU A 2 -44.05 -48.70 7.28
CA GLU A 2 -44.10 -50.10 6.79
C GLU A 2 -42.76 -50.54 6.16
N LEU A 3 -42.02 -49.60 5.55
CA LEU A 3 -40.69 -49.83 4.97
C LEU A 3 -39.62 -50.07 6.06
N ASP A 4 -39.69 -49.35 7.19
CA ASP A 4 -38.77 -49.52 8.34
C ASP A 4 -38.96 -50.89 9.03
N GLN A 5 -40.21 -51.35 9.15
CA GLN A 5 -40.49 -52.70 9.65
C GLN A 5 -39.98 -53.78 8.69
N LYS A 6 -40.16 -53.60 7.37
CA LYS A 6 -39.59 -54.50 6.35
C LYS A 6 -38.06 -54.48 6.36
N PHE A 7 -37.42 -53.33 6.57
CA PHE A 7 -35.97 -53.21 6.69
C PHE A 7 -35.43 -54.03 7.86
N LYS A 8 -35.98 -53.82 9.06
CA LYS A 8 -35.57 -54.51 10.29
C LYS A 8 -35.81 -56.03 10.24
N ASN A 9 -36.85 -56.47 9.52
CA ASN A 9 -37.19 -57.90 9.40
C ASN A 9 -36.36 -58.62 8.32
N THR A 10 -35.95 -57.91 7.27
CA THR A 10 -35.27 -58.49 6.10
C THR A 10 -33.74 -58.37 6.20
N ILE A 11 -33.20 -57.27 6.73
CA ILE A 11 -31.74 -57.06 6.82
C ILE A 11 -31.22 -57.70 8.12
N LYS A 12 -30.54 -58.84 8.01
CA LYS A 12 -29.82 -59.47 9.15
C LYS A 12 -28.32 -59.52 8.92
N SER A 13 -27.89 -59.38 7.66
CA SER A 13 -26.50 -59.31 7.22
C SER A 13 -26.37 -58.38 6.00
N PRO A 14 -25.16 -57.90 5.65
CA PRO A 14 -24.96 -57.09 4.44
C PRO A 14 -25.42 -57.76 3.14
N ALA A 15 -25.43 -59.10 3.08
CA ALA A 15 -25.89 -59.86 1.92
C ALA A 15 -27.39 -59.73 1.66
N ASP A 16 -28.19 -59.41 2.68
CA ASP A 16 -29.65 -59.31 2.58
C ASP A 16 -30.10 -57.99 1.93
N PHE A 17 -29.19 -57.04 1.73
CA PHE A 17 -29.48 -55.71 1.21
C PHE A 17 -30.19 -55.74 -0.16
N LEU A 18 -29.74 -56.63 -1.05
CA LEU A 18 -30.34 -56.82 -2.38
C LEU A 18 -31.79 -57.33 -2.29
N SER A 19 -32.11 -58.13 -1.27
CA SER A 19 -33.46 -58.64 -1.06
C SER A 19 -34.42 -57.56 -0.54
N PHE A 20 -33.91 -56.61 0.25
CA PHE A 20 -34.67 -55.47 0.76
C PHE A 20 -35.02 -54.46 -0.34
N LEU A 21 -34.15 -54.29 -1.35
CA LEU A 21 -34.41 -53.39 -2.49
C LEU A 21 -35.72 -53.73 -3.24
N LYS A 22 -36.21 -54.97 -3.15
CA LYS A 22 -37.51 -55.39 -3.73
C LYS A 22 -38.72 -54.69 -3.09
N PHE A 23 -38.56 -54.15 -1.88
CA PHE A 23 -39.61 -53.41 -1.16
C PHE A 23 -39.54 -51.89 -1.39
N VAL A 24 -38.48 -51.39 -2.04
CA VAL A 24 -38.31 -49.98 -2.39
C VAL A 24 -39.08 -49.69 -3.68
N ARG A 25 -39.95 -48.69 -3.64
CA ARG A 25 -40.74 -48.30 -4.83
C ARG A 25 -39.96 -47.34 -5.72
N ILE A 26 -40.29 -47.31 -7.01
CA ILE A 26 -39.59 -46.47 -7.98
C ILE A 26 -39.70 -44.97 -7.65
N GLU A 27 -40.81 -44.53 -7.05
CA GLU A 27 -41.03 -43.14 -6.63
C GLU A 27 -40.09 -42.73 -5.48
N GLN A 28 -39.72 -43.68 -4.60
CA GLN A 28 -38.75 -43.45 -3.54
C GLN A 28 -37.34 -43.29 -4.10
N LEU A 29 -37.00 -44.07 -5.14
CA LEU A 29 -35.73 -43.90 -5.87
C LEU A 29 -35.67 -42.57 -6.62
N ILE A 30 -36.77 -42.17 -7.28
CA ILE A 30 -36.88 -40.87 -7.93
C ILE A 30 -36.78 -39.75 -6.90
N ALA A 31 -37.45 -39.83 -5.76
CA ALA A 31 -37.37 -38.82 -4.70
C ALA A 31 -35.94 -38.67 -4.14
N VAL A 32 -35.24 -39.78 -3.89
CA VAL A 32 -33.83 -39.74 -3.46
C VAL A 32 -32.94 -39.16 -4.55
N LEU A 33 -33.13 -39.55 -5.82
CA LEU A 33 -32.38 -39.00 -6.94
C LEU A 33 -32.64 -37.50 -7.12
N SER A 34 -33.90 -37.05 -7.00
CA SER A 34 -34.28 -35.64 -7.02
C SER A 34 -33.65 -34.87 -5.86
N ILE A 35 -33.58 -35.44 -4.65
CA ILE A 35 -32.85 -34.84 -3.51
C ILE A 35 -31.36 -34.70 -3.85
N VAL A 36 -30.73 -35.74 -4.40
CA VAL A 36 -29.31 -35.68 -4.80
C VAL A 36 -29.09 -34.61 -5.87
N ILE A 37 -29.93 -34.56 -6.90
CA ILE A 37 -29.75 -33.63 -8.03
C ILE A 37 -30.09 -32.19 -7.64
N ILE A 38 -31.15 -31.96 -6.86
CA ILE A 38 -31.66 -30.61 -6.58
C ILE A 38 -30.99 -30.00 -5.34
N LEU A 39 -30.69 -30.82 -4.32
CA LEU A 39 -30.13 -30.32 -3.07
C LEU A 39 -28.63 -30.56 -2.94
N ILE A 40 -28.14 -31.75 -3.32
CA ILE A 40 -26.74 -32.11 -3.08
C ILE A 40 -25.82 -31.59 -4.18
N LEU A 41 -26.15 -31.77 -5.46
CA LEU A 41 -25.29 -31.34 -6.56
C LEU A 41 -25.03 -29.81 -6.58
N PRO A 42 -26.03 -28.92 -6.39
CA PRO A 42 -25.77 -27.48 -6.38
C PRO A 42 -24.94 -27.05 -5.17
N VAL A 43 -25.20 -27.65 -4.00
CA VAL A 43 -24.42 -27.38 -2.78
C VAL A 43 -22.99 -27.89 -2.93
N HIS A 44 -22.80 -29.09 -3.48
CA HIS A 44 -21.48 -29.64 -3.76
C HIS A 44 -20.72 -28.78 -4.79
N GLY A 45 -21.36 -28.38 -5.89
CA GLY A 45 -20.75 -27.49 -6.89
C GLY A 45 -20.33 -26.15 -6.29
N ALA A 46 -21.20 -25.52 -5.50
CA ALA A 46 -20.88 -24.29 -4.78
C ALA A 46 -19.79 -24.47 -3.72
N ALA A 47 -19.79 -25.61 -3.01
CA ALA A 47 -18.77 -25.93 -2.02
C ALA A 47 -17.40 -26.14 -2.68
N MET A 48 -17.33 -26.86 -3.80
CA MET A 48 -16.10 -27.08 -4.55
C MET A 48 -15.51 -25.77 -5.10
N ALA A 49 -16.36 -24.86 -5.58
CA ALA A 49 -15.92 -23.54 -6.02
C ALA A 49 -15.34 -22.69 -4.87
N ARG A 50 -15.88 -22.83 -3.65
CA ARG A 50 -15.40 -22.10 -2.45
C ARG A 50 -14.23 -22.80 -1.74
N SER A 51 -14.04 -24.10 -1.94
CA SER A 51 -12.97 -24.87 -1.32
C SER A 51 -11.64 -24.79 -2.06
N ALA A 52 -11.55 -24.03 -3.15
CA ALA A 52 -10.32 -23.83 -3.91
C ALA A 52 -9.20 -23.15 -3.08
N GLY A 53 -9.51 -22.67 -1.87
CA GLY A 53 -8.56 -22.03 -0.95
C GLY A 53 -8.49 -20.53 -1.17
N SER A 54 -7.88 -19.83 -0.20
CA SER A 54 -7.44 -18.45 -0.41
C SER A 54 -5.98 -18.47 -0.85
N ASN A 55 -5.63 -17.55 -1.75
CA ASN A 55 -4.24 -17.27 -2.08
C ASN A 55 -3.64 -16.22 -1.13
N ASP A 56 -4.25 -15.95 0.02
CA ASP A 56 -3.80 -14.95 0.98
C ASP A 56 -2.83 -15.51 2.04
N PRO A 57 -1.76 -14.76 2.42
CA PRO A 57 -1.26 -13.59 1.69
C PRO A 57 -0.80 -13.98 0.29
N ASN A 58 -1.15 -13.14 -0.69
CA ASN A 58 -0.73 -13.36 -2.07
C ASN A 58 0.79 -13.27 -2.21
N GLU A 59 1.31 -13.81 -3.31
CA GLU A 59 2.75 -13.89 -3.52
C GLU A 59 3.45 -12.52 -3.45
N PRO A 60 2.91 -11.43 -4.03
CA PRO A 60 3.47 -10.09 -3.85
C PRO A 60 3.57 -9.62 -2.39
N TRP A 61 2.54 -9.84 -1.58
CA TRP A 61 2.57 -9.49 -0.15
C TRP A 61 3.53 -10.38 0.64
N MET A 62 3.65 -11.66 0.29
CA MET A 62 4.63 -12.57 0.88
C MET A 62 6.06 -12.11 0.59
N GLU A 63 6.37 -11.82 -0.68
CA GLU A 63 7.66 -11.27 -1.12
C GLU A 63 7.99 -9.97 -0.37
N THR A 64 7.05 -9.03 -0.36
CA THR A 64 7.24 -7.72 0.30
C THR A 64 7.52 -7.87 1.79
N CYS A 65 6.78 -8.74 2.48
CA CYS A 65 7.01 -8.96 3.91
C CYS A 65 8.38 -9.60 4.16
N LEU A 66 8.80 -10.57 3.35
CA LEU A 66 10.16 -11.12 3.44
C LEU A 66 11.22 -10.07 3.13
N TRP A 67 10.97 -9.18 2.18
CA TRP A 67 11.85 -8.07 1.88
C TRP A 67 11.98 -7.12 3.07
N LEU A 68 10.86 -6.70 3.67
CA LEU A 68 10.84 -5.88 4.89
C LEU A 68 11.67 -6.54 5.98
N ARG A 69 11.51 -7.84 6.20
CA ARG A 69 12.24 -8.57 7.23
C ARG A 69 13.75 -8.56 7.01
N LEU A 70 14.19 -8.74 5.77
CA LEU A 70 15.59 -9.03 5.42
C LEU A 70 16.42 -7.80 5.05
N TYR A 71 15.79 -6.75 4.52
CA TYR A 71 16.49 -5.60 3.92
C TYR A 71 16.23 -4.27 4.63
N THR A 72 15.47 -4.26 5.73
CA THR A 72 15.31 -3.08 6.59
C THR A 72 16.00 -3.26 7.95
N PRO A 73 16.45 -2.20 8.63
CA PRO A 73 17.13 -2.30 9.92
C PRO A 73 16.28 -2.99 10.98
N ASP A 74 16.89 -3.70 11.93
CA ASP A 74 16.15 -4.29 13.04
C ASP A 74 15.50 -3.17 13.89
N PRO A 75 14.18 -3.22 14.18
CA PRO A 75 13.53 -2.22 15.03
C PRO A 75 13.97 -2.27 16.51
N GLY A 76 14.79 -3.25 16.91
CA GLY A 76 15.27 -3.45 18.28
C GLY A 76 14.26 -4.14 19.19
N MET A 77 13.26 -4.79 18.60
CA MET A 77 12.19 -5.51 19.31
C MET A 77 12.27 -7.00 18.96
N ASN A 78 12.38 -7.84 19.99
CA ASN A 78 12.38 -9.29 19.80
C ASN A 78 10.95 -9.81 19.60
N TYR A 79 10.67 -10.33 18.41
CA TYR A 79 9.35 -10.85 18.04
C TYR A 79 8.80 -11.91 19.02
N ASN A 80 9.65 -12.75 19.61
CA ASN A 80 9.24 -13.85 20.51
C ASN A 80 9.37 -13.50 22.00
N ALA A 81 9.66 -12.25 22.35
CA ALA A 81 9.77 -11.84 23.74
C ALA A 81 8.39 -11.68 24.40
N ILE A 82 8.37 -11.76 25.73
CA ILE A 82 7.20 -11.46 26.54
C ILE A 82 7.31 -10.00 26.95
N TYR A 83 6.30 -9.20 26.58
CA TYR A 83 6.22 -7.79 26.90
C TYR A 83 5.16 -7.55 27.97
N GLU A 84 5.45 -6.63 28.90
CA GLU A 84 4.45 -6.14 29.84
C GLU A 84 3.58 -5.10 29.15
N ALA A 85 2.26 -5.26 29.26
CA ALA A 85 1.33 -4.28 28.71
C ALA A 85 1.46 -2.95 29.48
N PRO A 86 1.46 -1.80 28.79
CA PRO A 86 1.47 -0.51 29.46
C PRO A 86 0.18 -0.34 30.26
N LYS A 87 0.18 0.55 31.25
CA LYS A 87 -1.06 0.88 31.98
C LYS A 87 -2.05 1.51 31.01
N SER A 88 -3.34 1.39 31.34
CA SER A 88 -4.39 1.98 30.52
C SER A 88 -4.16 3.49 30.35
N GLY A 89 -4.06 3.94 29.10
CA GLY A 89 -3.81 5.34 28.73
C GLY A 89 -2.33 5.72 28.58
N GLU A 90 -1.39 4.82 28.91
CA GLU A 90 0.05 5.03 28.68
C GLU A 90 0.47 4.38 27.35
N LEU A 91 1.47 4.96 26.71
CA LEU A 91 2.10 4.38 25.52
C LEU A 91 3.06 3.25 25.93
N PHE A 92 3.30 2.32 25.01
CA PHE A 92 4.36 1.33 25.19
C PHE A 92 5.73 2.00 25.06
N GLU A 93 6.66 1.68 25.97
CA GLU A 93 8.03 2.21 25.98
C GLU A 93 8.89 1.48 24.95
N TYR A 94 8.83 1.95 23.70
CA TYR A 94 9.65 1.41 22.61
C TYR A 94 11.11 1.87 22.70
N PRO A 95 12.09 1.04 22.29
CA PRO A 95 13.47 1.47 22.15
C PRO A 95 13.62 2.58 21.10
N ASP A 96 14.72 3.34 21.16
CA ASP A 96 15.01 4.41 20.18
C ASP A 96 15.20 3.87 18.76
N THR A 97 15.49 2.60 18.56
CA THR A 97 15.60 2.00 17.23
C THR A 97 14.23 1.66 16.61
N ALA A 98 13.15 1.69 17.40
CA ALA A 98 11.84 1.30 16.93
C ALA A 98 11.28 2.28 15.89
N TYR A 99 10.61 1.72 14.89
CA TYR A 99 9.89 2.45 13.86
C TYR A 99 8.66 1.65 13.40
N GLY A 100 7.62 2.36 12.96
CA GLY A 100 6.41 1.76 12.40
C GLY A 100 6.50 1.49 10.89
N VAL A 101 5.59 0.64 10.42
CA VAL A 101 5.30 0.42 8.99
C VAL A 101 3.84 0.80 8.74
N MET A 102 3.65 1.86 7.96
CA MET A 102 2.34 2.36 7.59
C MET A 102 1.80 1.58 6.39
N SER A 103 0.61 1.01 6.53
CA SER A 103 -0.16 0.42 5.45
C SER A 103 -1.64 0.41 5.81
N TRP A 104 -2.49 -0.05 4.90
CA TRP A 104 -3.90 -0.27 5.21
C TRP A 104 -4.07 -1.39 6.23
N TRP A 105 -5.10 -1.28 7.08
CA TRP A 105 -5.25 -2.12 8.27
C TRP A 105 -5.46 -3.60 7.94
N ASP A 106 -5.98 -3.92 6.75
CA ASP A 106 -6.09 -5.30 6.22
C ASP A 106 -4.75 -6.06 6.26
N TYR A 107 -3.62 -5.36 6.11
CA TYR A 107 -2.30 -5.97 5.91
C TYR A 107 -1.43 -6.02 7.17
N GLY A 108 -1.90 -5.48 8.30
CA GLY A 108 -1.08 -5.38 9.52
C GLY A 108 -0.56 -6.72 10.02
N HIS A 109 -1.38 -7.78 9.97
CA HIS A 109 -0.92 -9.11 10.37
C HIS A 109 0.17 -9.68 9.45
N TYR A 110 0.20 -9.35 8.16
CA TYR A 110 1.27 -9.81 7.26
C TYR A 110 2.60 -9.14 7.62
N ILE A 111 2.56 -7.82 7.79
CA ILE A 111 3.71 -7.00 8.21
C ILE A 111 4.27 -7.49 9.55
N GLU A 112 3.41 -7.79 10.51
CA GLU A 112 3.80 -8.28 11.83
C GLU A 112 4.35 -9.71 11.78
N THR A 113 3.56 -10.66 11.25
CA THR A 113 3.85 -12.10 11.39
C THR A 113 4.83 -12.65 10.36
N ILE A 114 5.00 -11.99 9.23
CA ILE A 114 5.93 -12.39 8.16
C ILE A 114 7.07 -11.38 8.08
N GLY A 115 6.74 -10.09 8.08
CA GLY A 115 7.70 -9.00 7.99
C GLY A 115 8.51 -8.76 9.25
N TYR A 116 8.02 -9.21 10.42
CA TYR A 116 8.65 -8.95 11.72
C TYR A 116 8.92 -7.44 11.90
N ARG A 117 7.96 -6.62 11.48
CA ARG A 117 7.95 -5.17 11.67
C ARG A 117 6.65 -4.75 12.33
N MET A 118 6.61 -3.55 12.89
CA MET A 118 5.49 -3.06 13.70
C MET A 118 4.50 -2.31 12.79
N PRO A 119 3.34 -2.88 12.45
CA PRO A 119 2.37 -2.18 11.62
C PRO A 119 1.70 -1.05 12.41
N ASN A 120 1.50 0.10 11.78
CA ASN A 120 0.76 1.21 12.39
C ASN A 120 -0.74 0.93 12.51
N SER A 121 -1.28 0.05 11.67
CA SER A 121 -2.70 -0.35 11.68
C SER A 121 -2.86 -1.84 11.44
N ASN A 122 -3.91 -2.47 11.95
CA ASN A 122 -4.05 -3.93 11.89
C ASN A 122 -5.51 -4.43 11.77
N PRO A 123 -5.73 -5.73 11.44
CA PRO A 123 -7.04 -6.34 11.26
C PRO A 123 -8.02 -6.27 12.44
N PHE A 124 -7.56 -5.88 13.64
CA PHE A 124 -8.46 -5.55 14.76
C PHE A 124 -9.11 -4.16 14.62
N GLN A 125 -8.90 -3.48 13.49
CA GLN A 125 -9.35 -2.11 13.21
C GLN A 125 -8.71 -1.06 14.12
N ALA A 126 -7.53 -1.37 14.66
CA ALA A 126 -6.70 -0.43 15.40
C ALA A 126 -5.80 0.36 14.43
N GLY A 127 -5.53 1.62 14.75
CA GLY A 127 -4.60 2.46 13.97
C GLY A 127 -5.12 2.95 12.62
N ILE A 128 -6.40 2.76 12.31
CA ILE A 128 -7.02 3.29 11.08
C ILE A 128 -7.02 4.82 11.09
N GLY A 129 -7.21 5.44 12.25
CA GLY A 129 -7.45 6.89 12.35
C GLY A 129 -8.85 7.26 11.87
N GLY A 130 -9.06 8.53 11.53
CA GLY A 130 -10.33 9.02 11.02
C GLY A 130 -11.31 9.48 12.10
N ARG A 131 -12.59 9.55 11.71
CA ARG A 131 -13.70 10.06 12.52
C ARG A 131 -14.75 8.98 12.74
N SER A 132 -15.66 9.19 13.69
CA SER A 132 -16.67 8.18 14.05
C SER A 132 -18.11 8.67 13.95
N VAL A 133 -18.38 9.96 14.16
CA VAL A 133 -19.76 10.49 14.17
C VAL A 133 -19.99 11.55 13.09
N SER A 134 -19.09 12.53 12.95
CA SER A 134 -19.30 13.66 12.04
C SER A 134 -18.00 14.31 11.58
N LEU A 135 -18.05 15.13 10.53
CA LEU A 135 -16.91 15.89 10.01
C LEU A 135 -16.37 16.94 10.99
N ASP A 136 -17.17 17.34 11.99
CA ASP A 136 -16.76 18.31 13.02
C ASP A 136 -15.82 17.69 14.07
N GLU A 137 -15.68 16.36 14.09
CA GLU A 137 -14.73 15.67 14.96
C GLU A 137 -13.29 15.91 14.50
N GLU A 138 -12.37 15.87 15.47
CA GLU A 138 -10.95 15.80 15.17
C GLU A 138 -10.65 14.57 14.33
N ASN A 139 -9.92 14.76 13.23
CA ASN A 139 -9.51 13.67 12.36
C ASN A 139 -8.33 12.94 13.00
N ARG A 140 -8.59 11.81 13.67
CA ARG A 140 -7.54 11.10 14.42
C ARG A 140 -6.47 10.56 13.49
N PRO A 141 -5.18 10.69 13.83
CA PRO A 141 -4.10 10.22 12.97
C PRO A 141 -4.12 8.69 12.84
N GLY A 142 -3.87 8.20 11.63
CA GLY A 142 -3.78 6.76 11.32
C GLY A 142 -3.69 6.50 9.81
N ALA A 143 -3.87 5.25 9.41
CA ALA A 143 -3.76 4.84 8.00
C ALA A 143 -4.71 5.61 7.07
N ALA A 144 -5.99 5.74 7.42
CA ALA A 144 -6.98 6.43 6.59
C ALA A 144 -6.60 7.89 6.36
N THR A 145 -6.23 8.62 7.41
CA THR A 145 -5.85 10.03 7.30
C THR A 145 -4.52 10.22 6.59
N PHE A 146 -3.58 9.30 6.75
CA PHE A 146 -2.31 9.33 6.03
C PHE A 146 -2.52 9.17 4.52
N PHE A 147 -3.19 8.10 4.08
CA PHE A 147 -3.36 7.79 2.66
C PHE A 147 -4.29 8.77 1.94
N THR A 148 -5.21 9.42 2.66
CA THR A 148 -6.13 10.42 2.11
C THR A 148 -5.62 11.86 2.21
N ALA A 149 -4.50 12.10 2.91
CA ALA A 149 -3.87 13.41 3.03
C ALA A 149 -3.63 14.04 1.65
N GLN A 150 -3.98 15.32 1.51
CA GLN A 150 -3.99 16.03 0.23
C GLN A 150 -2.64 16.68 -0.12
N SER A 151 -1.66 16.57 0.77
CA SER A 151 -0.30 17.04 0.60
C SER A 151 0.69 16.19 1.40
N GLU A 152 1.97 16.25 1.01
CA GLU A 152 3.05 15.59 1.74
C GLU A 152 3.17 16.13 3.18
N ASP A 153 3.02 17.44 3.38
CA ASP A 153 3.07 18.07 4.71
C ASP A 153 1.95 17.58 5.64
N GLU A 154 0.73 17.42 5.11
CA GLU A 154 -0.40 16.86 5.86
C GLU A 154 -0.15 15.39 6.24
N ALA A 155 0.43 14.61 5.33
CA ALA A 155 0.79 13.21 5.59
C ALA A 155 1.87 13.09 6.66
N ASN A 156 2.88 13.94 6.61
CA ASN A 156 3.94 14.02 7.60
C ASN A 156 3.38 14.37 8.98
N ALA A 157 2.47 15.35 9.04
CA ALA A 157 1.79 15.70 10.29
C ALA A 157 1.00 14.53 10.89
N VAL A 158 0.42 13.65 10.06
CA VAL A 158 -0.20 12.41 10.54
C VAL A 158 0.85 11.47 11.15
N LEU A 159 1.99 11.26 10.49
CA LEU A 159 3.06 10.41 11.04
C LEU A 159 3.63 10.97 12.34
N ASP A 160 3.86 12.28 12.42
CA ASP A 160 4.34 12.96 13.64
C ASP A 160 3.35 12.80 14.81
N ALA A 161 2.04 12.82 14.52
CA ALA A 161 1.01 12.66 15.53
C ALA A 161 0.84 11.22 16.03
N ILE A 162 1.26 10.21 15.25
CA ILE A 162 1.21 8.80 15.65
C ILE A 162 2.29 8.47 16.70
N ASP A 163 3.49 9.01 16.55
CA ASP A 163 4.57 8.87 17.53
C ASP A 163 4.97 10.24 18.07
N PRO A 164 4.41 10.66 19.23
CA PRO A 164 4.61 12.01 19.76
C PRO A 164 6.01 12.24 20.35
N ARG A 165 6.92 11.25 20.31
CA ARG A 165 8.27 11.38 20.86
C ARG A 165 9.10 12.34 20.01
N PRO A 166 9.88 13.27 20.62
CA PRO A 166 10.68 14.22 19.87
C PRO A 166 11.63 13.57 18.86
N GLY A 167 11.57 13.99 17.59
CA GLY A 167 12.44 13.50 16.53
C GLY A 167 12.10 12.08 16.03
N LYS A 168 10.95 11.53 16.43
CA LYS A 168 10.39 10.30 15.88
C LYS A 168 9.27 10.62 14.89
N VAL A 169 9.14 9.73 13.92
CA VAL A 169 8.02 9.70 12.98
C VAL A 169 7.30 8.38 13.18
N GLY A 170 5.98 8.40 13.08
CA GLY A 170 5.14 7.22 13.33
C GLY A 170 5.45 6.03 12.43
N ALA A 171 6.03 6.26 11.24
CA ALA A 171 6.45 5.21 10.34
C ALA A 171 7.75 5.57 9.62
N ARG A 172 8.65 4.58 9.49
CA ARG A 172 9.83 4.66 8.61
C ARG A 172 9.53 4.09 7.23
N TYR A 173 8.64 3.10 7.14
CA TYR A 173 8.25 2.50 5.85
C TYR A 173 6.76 2.63 5.61
N ILE A 174 6.40 2.85 4.35
CA ILE A 174 5.02 2.96 3.89
C ILE A 174 4.84 1.87 2.83
N VAL A 175 3.87 1.00 3.00
CA VAL A 175 3.55 -0.08 2.06
C VAL A 175 2.19 0.20 1.45
N SER A 176 2.16 0.33 0.13
CA SER A 176 0.94 0.53 -0.65
C SER A 176 0.84 -0.58 -1.71
N ASP A 177 -0.37 -1.08 -1.94
CA ASP A 177 -0.64 -2.04 -3.00
C ASP A 177 -1.65 -1.52 -4.03
N THR A 178 -1.74 -2.19 -5.17
CA THR A 178 -2.62 -1.73 -6.25
C THR A 178 -4.08 -1.66 -5.79
N ARG A 179 -4.51 -2.50 -4.84
CA ARG A 179 -5.88 -2.50 -4.33
C ARG A 179 -6.14 -1.25 -3.52
N MET A 180 -5.20 -0.87 -2.64
CA MET A 180 -5.23 0.38 -1.90
C MET A 180 -5.39 1.56 -2.86
N ALA A 181 -4.66 1.57 -3.96
CA ALA A 181 -4.73 2.62 -4.96
C ALA A 181 -6.02 2.62 -5.78
N THR A 182 -6.61 1.46 -6.09
CA THR A 182 -7.75 1.37 -7.02
C THR A 182 -9.03 0.85 -6.38
N ASP A 183 -9.01 -0.38 -5.88
CA ASP A 183 -10.21 -1.17 -5.60
C ASP A 183 -10.83 -0.82 -4.24
N ILE A 184 -9.98 -0.58 -3.24
CA ILE A 184 -10.38 -0.32 -1.85
C ILE A 184 -10.10 1.11 -1.41
N PHE A 185 -9.54 1.96 -2.28
CA PHE A 185 -9.26 3.36 -1.96
C PHE A 185 -10.47 4.05 -1.31
N GLY A 186 -11.68 3.86 -1.87
CA GLY A 186 -12.91 4.46 -1.37
C GLY A 186 -13.28 4.11 0.08
N ALA A 187 -12.72 3.04 0.65
CA ALA A 187 -12.88 2.73 2.07
C ALA A 187 -12.09 3.70 2.97
N MET A 188 -10.92 4.16 2.53
CA MET A 188 -10.07 5.06 3.32
C MET A 188 -10.76 6.40 3.65
N PRO A 189 -11.33 7.16 2.68
CA PRO A 189 -12.07 8.37 3.00
C PRO A 189 -13.41 8.08 3.71
N ALA A 190 -13.97 6.87 3.57
CA ALA A 190 -15.15 6.50 4.36
C ALA A 190 -14.84 6.46 5.86
N TRP A 191 -13.63 6.03 6.26
CA TRP A 191 -13.18 6.08 7.65
C TRP A 191 -12.90 7.50 8.17
N THR A 192 -12.65 8.48 7.29
CA THR A 192 -12.51 9.89 7.67
C THR A 192 -13.85 10.65 7.67
N LEU A 193 -14.92 10.00 7.22
CA LEU A 193 -16.25 10.57 6.91
C LEU A 193 -16.25 11.63 5.79
N ASP A 194 -15.12 11.81 5.11
CA ASP A 194 -14.92 12.83 4.08
C ASP A 194 -14.78 12.16 2.70
N THR A 195 -15.91 11.68 2.17
CA THR A 195 -15.95 10.89 0.93
C THR A 195 -16.13 11.71 -0.35
N GLU A 196 -16.49 12.99 -0.21
CA GLU A 196 -16.91 13.80 -1.35
C GLU A 196 -15.75 14.12 -2.30
N GLY A 197 -16.04 14.17 -3.60
CA GLY A 197 -15.11 14.72 -4.57
C GLY A 197 -13.90 13.86 -4.92
N TYR A 198 -13.69 12.67 -4.35
CA TYR A 198 -12.61 11.74 -4.78
C TYR A 198 -12.87 11.10 -6.15
N TYR A 199 -14.15 10.89 -6.48
CA TYR A 199 -14.58 10.31 -7.75
C TYR A 199 -15.67 11.15 -8.39
N GLN A 200 -15.75 11.09 -9.71
CA GLN A 200 -16.76 11.80 -10.51
C GLN A 200 -17.37 10.86 -11.56
N SER A 201 -18.67 11.05 -11.85
CA SER A 201 -19.34 10.32 -12.92
C SER A 201 -19.19 11.06 -14.25
N TYR A 202 -18.65 10.36 -15.26
CA TYR A 202 -18.42 10.89 -16.59
C TYR A 202 -19.24 10.11 -17.63
N TRP A 203 -19.93 10.81 -18.52
CA TRP A 203 -20.72 10.19 -19.59
C TRP A 203 -19.83 9.88 -20.81
N THR A 204 -19.71 8.62 -21.18
CA THR A 204 -18.85 8.17 -22.29
C THR A 204 -19.59 8.00 -23.62
N GLY A 205 -20.87 8.39 -23.69
CA GLY A 205 -21.75 8.09 -24.84
C GLY A 205 -22.43 6.71 -24.73
N ASN A 206 -21.76 5.73 -24.12
CA ASN A 206 -22.27 4.37 -23.91
C ASN A 206 -22.75 4.10 -22.47
N GLY A 207 -22.58 5.05 -21.56
CA GLY A 207 -22.96 4.95 -20.16
C GLY A 207 -22.20 5.94 -19.28
N TYR A 208 -22.55 5.96 -17.99
CA TYR A 208 -21.75 6.65 -16.98
C TYR A 208 -20.61 5.76 -16.52
N GLN A 209 -19.40 6.32 -16.43
CA GLN A 209 -18.25 5.70 -15.79
C GLN A 209 -17.81 6.55 -14.61
N VAL A 210 -17.43 5.88 -13.52
CA VAL A 210 -16.88 6.55 -12.33
C VAL A 210 -15.37 6.61 -12.51
N ILE A 211 -14.82 7.81 -12.54
CA ILE A 211 -13.39 8.06 -12.73
C ILE A 211 -12.82 8.84 -11.53
N PRO A 212 -11.55 8.63 -11.16
CA PRO A 212 -10.88 9.43 -10.15
C PRO A 212 -10.85 10.91 -10.53
N SER A 213 -10.92 11.79 -9.54
CA SER A 213 -10.83 13.24 -9.71
C SER A 213 -9.43 13.76 -9.30
N THR A 214 -9.22 15.07 -9.46
CA THR A 214 -8.08 15.80 -8.88
C THR A 214 -7.89 15.51 -7.38
N ARG A 215 -8.96 15.39 -6.60
CA ARG A 215 -8.87 15.12 -5.15
C ARG A 215 -8.28 13.73 -4.84
N TYR A 216 -8.62 12.73 -5.67
CA TYR A 216 -7.97 11.43 -5.61
C TYR A 216 -6.48 11.53 -5.97
N PHE A 217 -6.14 12.20 -7.07
CA PHE A 217 -4.74 12.30 -7.50
C PHE A 217 -3.87 13.16 -6.56
N ASN A 218 -4.49 14.03 -5.76
CA ASN A 218 -3.81 14.77 -4.70
C ASN A 218 -3.52 13.93 -3.45
N SER A 219 -4.22 12.79 -3.27
CA SER A 219 -4.04 11.92 -2.10
C SER A 219 -2.64 11.31 -2.05
N MET A 220 -2.13 11.06 -0.85
CA MET A 220 -0.86 10.36 -0.69
C MET A 220 -0.84 8.98 -1.31
N GLU A 221 -1.95 8.23 -1.26
CA GLU A 221 -2.02 6.92 -1.91
C GLU A 221 -1.74 7.02 -3.42
N SER A 222 -2.32 8.01 -4.09
CA SER A 222 -2.06 8.22 -5.51
C SER A 222 -0.63 8.70 -5.77
N ARG A 223 -0.13 9.63 -4.95
CA ARG A 223 1.26 10.12 -5.06
C ARG A 223 2.29 9.01 -4.89
N LEU A 224 2.06 8.08 -3.97
CA LEU A 224 2.92 6.94 -3.74
C LEU A 224 2.72 5.90 -4.85
N HIS A 225 1.52 5.37 -5.03
CA HIS A 225 1.32 4.20 -5.88
C HIS A 225 1.21 4.55 -7.38
N ILE A 226 0.38 5.52 -7.75
CA ILE A 226 0.13 5.83 -9.16
C ILE A 226 1.30 6.61 -9.76
N LEU A 227 1.93 7.48 -8.97
CA LEU A 227 2.99 8.39 -9.40
C LEU A 227 4.41 7.96 -8.93
N ASP A 228 4.56 6.77 -8.36
CA ASP A 228 5.84 6.22 -7.90
C ASP A 228 6.62 7.13 -6.90
N GLY A 229 5.91 8.00 -6.17
CA GLY A 229 6.51 9.00 -5.28
C GLY A 229 7.23 10.14 -6.01
N ASN A 230 7.02 10.30 -7.32
CA ASN A 230 7.61 11.38 -8.10
C ASN A 230 7.26 12.75 -7.49
N GLY A 231 8.29 13.56 -7.23
CA GLY A 231 8.17 14.90 -6.64
C GLY A 231 8.10 14.95 -5.13
N LEU A 232 7.91 13.82 -4.42
CA LEU A 232 7.95 13.81 -2.95
C LEU A 232 9.36 14.14 -2.43
N LYS A 233 9.44 14.81 -1.29
CA LYS A 233 10.68 15.29 -0.68
C LYS A 233 11.26 14.30 0.33
N GLN A 234 10.39 13.57 1.01
CA GLN A 234 10.69 12.74 2.17
C GLN A 234 10.32 11.28 1.98
N TYR A 235 9.78 10.90 0.82
CA TYR A 235 9.42 9.52 0.51
C TYR A 235 10.17 9.07 -0.74
N ARG A 236 10.87 7.94 -0.64
CA ARG A 236 11.52 7.27 -1.77
C ARG A 236 11.00 5.85 -1.93
N LEU A 237 10.77 5.42 -3.17
CA LEU A 237 10.51 4.01 -3.47
C LEU A 237 11.80 3.22 -3.23
N VAL A 238 11.75 2.21 -2.38
CA VAL A 238 12.92 1.38 -2.03
C VAL A 238 12.80 -0.07 -2.51
N HIS A 239 11.58 -0.51 -2.80
CA HIS A 239 11.28 -1.84 -3.34
C HIS A 239 9.91 -1.88 -4.03
N GLU A 240 9.78 -2.68 -5.08
CA GLU A 240 8.50 -3.06 -5.66
C GLU A 240 8.51 -4.54 -6.09
N THR A 241 7.34 -5.18 -6.04
CA THR A 241 7.14 -6.55 -6.52
C THR A 241 6.91 -6.59 -8.02
N TRP A 242 6.74 -7.79 -8.59
CA TRP A 242 6.33 -7.93 -9.99
C TRP A 242 5.00 -7.21 -10.29
N ALA A 243 4.84 -6.75 -11.53
CA ALA A 243 3.64 -6.08 -12.01
C ALA A 243 2.58 -7.09 -12.47
N TYR A 244 1.31 -6.82 -12.13
CA TYR A 244 0.18 -7.65 -12.53
C TYR A 244 -0.82 -6.83 -13.34
N GLN A 245 -1.75 -7.48 -14.02
CA GLN A 245 -2.82 -6.78 -14.70
C GLN A 245 -3.83 -6.25 -13.67
N THR A 246 -3.93 -4.92 -13.54
CA THR A 246 -4.80 -4.26 -12.57
C THR A 246 -5.60 -3.12 -13.23
N GLN A 247 -6.32 -2.33 -12.43
CA GLN A 247 -7.02 -1.13 -12.88
C GLN A 247 -6.10 0.10 -12.99
N GLU A 248 -4.82 -0.02 -12.59
CA GLU A 248 -3.86 1.09 -12.52
C GLU A 248 -3.73 1.86 -13.84
N ILE A 249 -3.71 1.15 -14.98
CA ILE A 249 -3.63 1.76 -16.31
C ILE A 249 -4.75 2.79 -16.53
N GLY A 250 -5.99 2.45 -16.15
CA GLY A 250 -7.13 3.36 -16.30
C GLY A 250 -6.99 4.61 -15.45
N TYR A 251 -6.41 4.50 -14.25
CA TYR A 251 -6.13 5.64 -13.40
C TYR A 251 -5.04 6.55 -14.00
N LYS A 252 -3.98 5.97 -14.57
CA LYS A 252 -2.93 6.75 -15.26
C LYS A 252 -3.44 7.46 -16.52
N GLN A 253 -4.34 6.83 -17.27
CA GLN A 253 -5.01 7.45 -18.41
C GLN A 253 -5.83 8.68 -17.99
N VAL A 254 -6.58 8.56 -16.90
CA VAL A 254 -7.35 9.70 -16.36
C VAL A 254 -6.41 10.79 -15.84
N TYR A 255 -5.31 10.42 -15.18
CA TYR A 255 -4.29 11.39 -14.74
C TYR A 255 -3.72 12.19 -15.93
N ASN A 256 -3.23 11.50 -16.97
CA ASN A 256 -2.72 12.13 -18.19
C ASN A 256 -3.75 13.08 -18.82
N LEU A 257 -5.01 12.65 -18.89
CA LEU A 257 -6.09 13.48 -19.42
C LEU A 257 -6.35 14.74 -18.58
N LEU A 258 -6.40 14.61 -17.24
CA LEU A 258 -6.73 15.71 -16.34
C LEU A 258 -5.62 16.76 -16.25
N TYR A 259 -4.36 16.32 -16.25
CA TYR A 259 -3.20 17.19 -16.04
C TYR A 259 -2.47 17.56 -17.33
N GLY A 260 -2.85 16.98 -18.47
CA GLY A 260 -2.12 17.16 -19.74
C GLY A 260 -0.70 16.59 -19.66
N ASP A 261 -0.49 15.62 -18.78
CA ASP A 261 0.80 14.96 -18.54
C ASP A 261 0.94 13.72 -19.45
N SER A 262 2.07 13.01 -19.35
CA SER A 262 2.33 11.81 -20.16
C SER A 262 3.12 10.77 -19.37
N ILE A 263 2.62 10.41 -18.20
CA ILE A 263 3.20 9.30 -17.43
C ILE A 263 2.94 7.96 -18.16
N PRO A 264 3.85 6.97 -18.05
CA PRO A 264 3.69 5.68 -18.72
C PRO A 264 2.41 4.92 -18.29
N GLU A 265 1.55 4.61 -19.25
CA GLU A 265 0.28 3.88 -19.05
C GLU A 265 0.49 2.36 -18.96
N VAL A 266 1.30 1.94 -17.99
CA VAL A 266 1.63 0.53 -17.73
C VAL A 266 1.31 0.17 -16.29
N ASN A 267 1.00 -1.11 -16.03
CA ASN A 267 0.96 -1.62 -14.67
C ASN A 267 2.37 -1.65 -14.09
N THR A 268 2.49 -1.35 -12.80
CA THR A 268 3.73 -1.35 -12.04
C THR A 268 3.64 -2.38 -10.91
N GLY A 269 4.64 -2.44 -10.02
CA GLY A 269 4.68 -3.45 -8.97
C GLY A 269 3.41 -3.47 -8.12
N TYR A 270 2.86 -4.68 -7.93
CA TYR A 270 1.60 -4.86 -7.21
C TYR A 270 1.64 -4.32 -5.79
N VAL A 271 2.77 -4.53 -5.08
CA VAL A 271 3.06 -3.90 -3.79
C VAL A 271 4.33 -3.06 -3.95
N LYS A 272 4.32 -1.89 -3.32
CA LYS A 272 5.43 -0.93 -3.30
C LYS A 272 5.76 -0.56 -1.87
N VAL A 273 7.05 -0.53 -1.55
CA VAL A 273 7.58 -0.09 -0.26
C VAL A 273 8.30 1.23 -0.45
N PHE A 274 7.87 2.24 0.28
CA PHE A 274 8.52 3.52 0.38
C PHE A 274 9.19 3.67 1.73
N GLU A 275 10.30 4.39 1.77
CA GLU A 275 10.96 4.80 3.01
C GLU A 275 10.76 6.30 3.23
N TYR A 276 10.34 6.66 4.43
CA TYR A 276 10.39 8.02 4.94
C TYR A 276 11.82 8.37 5.33
N VAL A 277 12.33 9.47 4.79
CA VAL A 277 13.66 10.03 5.05
C VAL A 277 13.57 11.53 5.28
N LYS A 278 14.55 12.11 5.97
CA LYS A 278 14.60 13.58 6.14
C LYS A 278 14.77 14.28 4.79
N GLY A 279 15.58 13.68 3.90
CA GLY A 279 15.89 14.16 2.57
C GLY A 279 17.05 15.16 2.58
N ALA A 280 18.01 15.00 1.67
CA ALA A 280 19.16 15.88 1.56
C ALA A 280 18.75 17.24 0.99
N LYS A 281 19.33 18.34 1.50
CA LYS A 281 19.02 19.70 1.07
C LYS A 281 20.01 20.17 0.02
N ILE A 282 19.57 20.28 -1.23
CA ILE A 282 20.41 20.82 -2.31
C ILE A 282 20.14 22.31 -2.44
N THR A 283 21.15 23.15 -2.17
CA THR A 283 21.03 24.60 -2.18
C THR A 283 22.02 25.25 -3.14
N GLY A 284 21.66 26.41 -3.68
CA GLY A 284 22.57 27.19 -4.51
C GLY A 284 21.95 28.49 -5.01
N THR A 285 22.64 29.14 -5.96
CA THR A 285 22.19 30.38 -6.60
C THR A 285 22.17 30.26 -8.11
N ALA A 286 21.05 30.61 -8.74
CA ALA A 286 20.96 30.78 -10.18
C ALA A 286 21.27 32.23 -10.59
N SER A 287 21.47 32.45 -11.89
CA SER A 287 21.88 33.73 -12.45
C SER A 287 20.79 34.80 -12.40
N SER A 288 19.52 34.38 -12.39
CA SER A 288 18.37 35.29 -12.39
C SER A 288 17.42 35.03 -11.22
N SER A 289 16.82 36.10 -10.70
CA SER A 289 15.68 36.01 -9.78
C SER A 289 14.41 35.58 -10.52
N ASN A 290 13.51 34.84 -9.87
CA ASN A 290 12.29 34.26 -10.47
C ASN A 290 12.56 33.31 -11.64
N GLU A 291 13.71 32.65 -11.64
CA GLU A 291 14.08 31.62 -12.61
C GLU A 291 13.57 30.26 -12.14
N THR A 292 13.00 29.46 -13.04
CA THR A 292 12.62 28.08 -12.72
C THR A 292 13.86 27.19 -12.69
N VAL A 293 14.08 26.52 -11.57
CA VAL A 293 15.12 25.51 -11.40
C VAL A 293 14.44 24.15 -11.36
N LYS A 294 14.99 23.17 -12.08
CA LYS A 294 14.51 21.79 -12.09
C LYS A 294 15.61 20.84 -11.66
N ILE A 295 15.24 19.79 -10.94
CA ILE A 295 16.13 18.70 -10.59
C ILE A 295 15.47 17.38 -10.96
N ASN A 296 16.22 16.47 -11.57
CA ASN A 296 15.71 15.14 -11.95
C ASN A 296 16.77 14.05 -11.81
N THR A 297 16.32 12.79 -11.72
CA THR A 297 17.17 11.61 -11.89
C THR A 297 16.32 10.41 -12.30
N THR A 298 16.90 9.50 -13.07
CA THR A 298 16.25 8.24 -13.47
C THR A 298 16.41 7.20 -12.37
N ILE A 299 15.29 6.69 -11.85
CA ILE A 299 15.24 5.62 -10.86
C ILE A 299 15.08 4.27 -11.57
N LEU A 300 15.93 3.30 -11.22
CA LEU A 300 15.82 1.91 -11.63
C LEU A 300 15.32 1.08 -10.44
N THR A 301 14.25 0.35 -10.64
CA THR A 301 13.65 -0.54 -9.64
C THR A 301 14.31 -1.93 -9.63
N GLY A 302 14.11 -2.67 -8.55
CA GLY A 302 14.55 -4.08 -8.46
C GLY A 302 13.96 -4.99 -9.54
N GLN A 303 12.83 -4.61 -10.14
CA GLN A 303 12.17 -5.33 -11.24
C GLN A 303 12.68 -4.93 -12.64
N GLY A 304 13.65 -4.01 -12.73
CA GLY A 304 14.21 -3.53 -14.00
C GLY A 304 13.39 -2.46 -14.70
N ARG A 305 12.36 -1.90 -14.04
CA ARG A 305 11.56 -0.78 -14.53
C ARG A 305 12.26 0.54 -14.23
N ASN A 306 12.27 1.46 -15.19
CA ASN A 306 12.73 2.84 -15.01
C ASN A 306 11.56 3.81 -14.87
N PHE A 307 11.73 4.83 -14.03
CA PHE A 307 10.87 6.01 -14.00
C PHE A 307 11.70 7.26 -13.65
N GLU A 308 11.16 8.43 -13.97
CA GLU A 308 11.80 9.71 -13.68
C GLU A 308 11.32 10.25 -12.34
N TYR A 309 12.26 10.60 -11.47
CA TYR A 309 11.99 11.45 -10.31
C TYR A 309 12.33 12.89 -10.66
N THR A 310 11.42 13.82 -10.40
CA THR A 310 11.55 15.23 -10.77
C THR A 310 11.00 16.16 -9.69
N GLN A 311 11.67 17.29 -9.47
CA GLN A 311 11.14 18.41 -8.71
C GLN A 311 11.42 19.73 -9.45
N SER A 312 10.62 20.75 -9.19
CA SER A 312 10.86 22.11 -9.67
C SER A 312 10.61 23.13 -8.57
N THR A 313 11.36 24.23 -8.61
CA THR A 313 11.19 25.38 -7.72
C THR A 313 11.50 26.67 -8.49
N THR A 314 11.21 27.82 -7.88
CA THR A 314 11.54 29.13 -8.45
C THR A 314 12.51 29.86 -7.53
N THR A 315 13.53 30.50 -8.10
CA THR A 315 14.50 31.24 -7.30
C THR A 315 13.89 32.44 -6.59
N ASP A 316 14.40 32.73 -5.39
CA ASP A 316 14.00 33.92 -4.65
C ASP A 316 14.55 35.23 -5.26
N SER A 317 14.25 36.36 -4.62
CA SER A 317 14.74 37.69 -5.04
C SER A 317 16.27 37.82 -5.11
N GLN A 318 17.01 36.92 -4.46
CA GLN A 318 18.47 36.86 -4.46
C GLN A 318 19.01 35.77 -5.40
N GLY A 319 18.14 35.11 -6.17
CA GLY A 319 18.51 34.02 -7.07
C GLY A 319 18.71 32.68 -6.35
N ARG A 320 18.37 32.55 -5.06
CA ARG A 320 18.61 31.30 -4.31
C ARG A 320 17.52 30.27 -4.58
N TYR A 321 17.92 29.00 -4.64
CA TYR A 321 17.02 27.85 -4.71
C TYR A 321 17.36 26.81 -3.62
N GLU A 322 16.36 26.03 -3.25
CA GLU A 322 16.48 24.89 -2.32
C GLU A 322 15.59 23.74 -2.80
N PHE A 323 16.14 22.53 -2.79
CA PHE A 323 15.42 21.28 -2.97
C PHE A 323 15.64 20.37 -1.76
N THR A 324 14.66 19.53 -1.45
CA THR A 324 14.81 18.41 -0.51
C THR A 324 14.57 17.13 -1.30
N VAL A 325 15.59 16.28 -1.40
CA VAL A 325 15.56 15.08 -2.25
C VAL A 325 15.72 13.80 -1.42
N PRO A 326 14.91 12.75 -1.68
CA PRO A 326 14.87 11.57 -0.83
C PRO A 326 15.78 10.42 -1.30
N TYR A 327 16.31 10.45 -2.53
CA TYR A 327 17.14 9.35 -3.03
C TYR A 327 18.63 9.62 -2.83
N SER A 328 19.35 8.61 -2.37
CA SER A 328 20.82 8.57 -2.41
C SER A 328 21.28 8.13 -3.79
N THR A 329 22.31 8.78 -4.34
CA THR A 329 22.94 8.39 -5.61
C THR A 329 24.14 7.46 -5.40
N ASP A 330 24.58 7.29 -4.16
CA ASP A 330 25.73 6.43 -3.81
C ASP A 330 25.29 5.01 -3.42
N GLY A 331 23.98 4.78 -3.30
CA GLY A 331 23.40 3.49 -2.92
C GLY A 331 23.27 3.31 -1.40
N PRO A 332 22.89 2.10 -0.95
CA PRO A 332 22.65 1.80 0.46
C PRO A 332 23.96 1.68 1.26
N ILE A 333 23.90 1.96 2.56
CA ILE A 333 25.02 1.81 3.50
C ILE A 333 24.74 0.71 4.53
N ALA A 334 25.80 0.14 5.12
CA ALA A 334 25.66 -0.97 6.06
C ALA A 334 24.88 -0.55 7.33
N GLY A 335 23.94 -1.39 7.75
CA GLY A 335 23.11 -1.15 8.94
C GLY A 335 21.83 -0.35 8.67
N GLU A 336 21.69 0.24 7.47
CA GLU A 336 20.49 0.93 7.02
C GLU A 336 19.72 0.12 5.97
N THR A 337 18.66 0.69 5.38
CA THR A 337 17.86 0.05 4.34
C THR A 337 18.73 -0.39 3.16
N GLN A 338 18.68 -1.68 2.85
CA GLN A 338 19.36 -2.27 1.70
C GLN A 338 18.42 -2.25 0.48
N PHE A 339 18.13 -1.04 -0.01
CA PHE A 339 17.17 -0.83 -1.09
C PHE A 339 17.66 -1.39 -2.43
N ASP A 340 16.73 -1.92 -3.23
CA ASP A 340 16.97 -2.43 -4.59
C ASP A 340 16.47 -1.49 -5.68
N THR A 341 15.84 -0.38 -5.26
CA THR A 341 15.31 0.67 -6.13
C THR A 341 16.09 1.95 -5.84
N ALA A 342 16.82 2.44 -6.84
CA ALA A 342 17.78 3.53 -6.65
C ALA A 342 18.01 4.34 -7.95
N PRO A 343 18.54 5.57 -7.84
CA PRO A 343 19.02 6.33 -8.99
C PRO A 343 20.08 5.57 -9.78
N THR A 344 20.02 5.67 -11.11
CA THR A 344 21.03 5.12 -12.03
C THR A 344 22.25 6.02 -12.22
N GLY A 345 22.16 7.25 -11.72
CA GLY A 345 23.18 8.28 -11.87
C GLY A 345 22.98 9.45 -10.89
N PRO A 346 23.75 10.54 -11.04
CA PRO A 346 23.58 11.74 -10.22
C PRO A 346 22.22 12.40 -10.46
N TYR A 347 21.85 13.33 -9.58
CA TYR A 347 20.82 14.29 -9.90
C TYR A 347 21.31 15.28 -10.96
N ILE A 348 20.42 15.61 -11.90
CA ILE A 348 20.65 16.61 -12.93
C ILE A 348 19.87 17.87 -12.57
N LEU A 349 20.59 18.89 -12.11
CA LEU A 349 20.06 20.22 -11.84
C LEU A 349 20.15 21.08 -13.09
N SER A 350 19.04 21.72 -13.47
CA SER A 350 18.98 22.60 -14.65
C SER A 350 18.26 23.91 -14.37
N TYR A 351 18.83 25.01 -14.87
CA TYR A 351 18.27 26.36 -14.85
C TYR A 351 18.90 27.18 -15.98
N GLY A 352 18.07 27.89 -16.76
CA GLY A 352 18.54 28.58 -17.97
C GLY A 352 19.25 27.62 -18.93
N ASP A 353 20.46 27.97 -19.35
CA ASP A 353 21.34 27.12 -20.16
C ASP A 353 22.33 26.29 -19.31
N THR A 354 22.20 26.31 -17.98
CA THR A 354 23.10 25.62 -17.06
C THR A 354 22.55 24.25 -16.69
N THR A 355 23.41 23.25 -16.75
CA THR A 355 23.17 21.91 -16.21
C THR A 355 24.32 21.51 -15.29
N LYS A 356 24.01 20.98 -14.10
CA LYS A 356 24.99 20.47 -13.13
C LYS A 356 24.60 19.09 -12.65
N GLU A 357 25.60 18.23 -12.47
CA GLU A 357 25.43 16.94 -11.79
C GLU A 357 25.65 17.11 -10.29
N VAL A 358 24.77 16.52 -9.48
CA VAL A 358 24.84 16.54 -8.01
C VAL A 358 24.77 15.11 -7.50
N ARG A 359 25.81 14.68 -6.79
CA ARG A 359 25.81 13.41 -6.06
C ARG A 359 25.37 13.64 -4.63
N VAL A 360 24.59 12.70 -4.10
CA VAL A 360 23.98 12.75 -2.78
C VAL A 360 24.28 11.42 -2.09
N SER A 361 24.98 11.47 -0.96
CA SER A 361 25.25 10.26 -0.16
C SER A 361 24.02 9.86 0.66
N GLU A 362 23.99 8.60 1.09
CA GLU A 362 22.92 8.08 1.94
C GLU A 362 22.88 8.77 3.31
N GLU A 363 24.05 9.06 3.91
CA GLU A 363 24.11 9.79 5.17
C GLU A 363 23.49 11.19 5.05
N ALA A 364 23.70 11.88 3.93
CA ALA A 364 23.12 13.20 3.70
C ALA A 364 21.59 13.13 3.62
N VAL A 365 21.04 12.08 3.01
CA VAL A 365 19.59 11.84 2.94
C VAL A 365 19.01 11.54 4.31
N LEU A 366 19.64 10.66 5.09
CA LEU A 366 19.15 10.24 6.40
C LEU A 366 19.25 11.36 7.45
N ASN A 367 20.30 12.17 7.39
CA ASN A 367 20.54 13.27 8.33
C ASN A 367 19.84 14.57 7.94
N GLY A 368 19.51 14.74 6.65
CA GLY A 368 18.98 15.97 6.10
C GLY A 368 20.05 17.04 5.89
N ASP A 369 21.25 16.61 5.50
CA ASP A 369 22.42 17.48 5.36
C ASP A 369 22.30 18.41 4.15
N GLU A 370 22.99 19.55 4.21
CA GLU A 370 23.04 20.53 3.13
C GLU A 370 24.18 20.22 2.15
N ILE A 371 23.86 20.24 0.84
CA ILE A 371 24.77 20.09 -0.28
C ILE A 371 24.70 21.38 -1.11
N LYS A 372 25.79 22.15 -1.13
CA LYS A 372 25.87 23.43 -1.85
C LYS A 372 26.40 23.22 -3.27
N VAL A 373 25.72 23.81 -4.26
CA VAL A 373 25.94 23.58 -5.71
C VAL A 373 26.24 24.84 -6.50
#